data_AF-F4XAS4-F1
#
_entry.id   AF-F4XAS4-F1
#
_cell.length_a   1.000
_cell.length_b   1.000
_cell.length_c   1.000
_cell.angle_alpha   90.00
_cell.angle_beta   90.00
_cell.angle_gamma   90.00
#
_symmetry.space_group_name_H-M   'P 1'
#
loop_
_entity.id
_entity.type
_entity.pdbx_description
1 polymer ?
#
loop_
_entity_poly.entity_id
_entity_poly.type
_entity_poly.pdbx_seq_one_letter_code
_entity_poly.pdbx_strand_id
1 'polypeptide(L)'
;MDTSIEKIGIGLQKYCSIMTCLYQTDVSKDREFQRLFNGYYRMRQRSEKFYYCFYRYLEEHKFDTALTYAQVLTYLFQETGCIHASFSSKLLATVRPEMPVWDKYVLSNLGLKAPYYSCKSRFQRVLDTYQKIYNWYQTPEAQSKIAVFDANFPNVDITDVKKIDFVLWQTR
;
A
#
# COMPACT_ATOMS: atom_id res chain seq x y z
N MET A 1 2.44 -28.31 -3.98
CA MET A 1 2.83 -27.06 -3.29
C MET A 1 1.57 -26.25 -3.04
N ASP A 2 1.45 -25.64 -1.86
CA ASP A 2 0.31 -24.78 -1.53
C ASP A 2 0.31 -23.56 -2.46
N THR A 3 -0.74 -23.41 -3.26
CA THR A 3 -0.89 -22.32 -4.25
C THR A 3 -0.87 -20.94 -3.62
N SER A 4 -1.09 -20.83 -2.30
CA SER A 4 -1.02 -19.58 -1.55
C SER A 4 0.42 -19.10 -1.33
N ILE A 5 1.34 -20.05 -1.07
CA ILE A 5 2.77 -19.76 -0.85
C ILE A 5 3.41 -19.28 -2.16
N GLU A 6 3.15 -19.96 -3.27
CA GLU A 6 3.68 -19.57 -4.58
C GLU A 6 3.27 -18.13 -4.97
N LYS A 7 2.00 -17.77 -4.71
CA LYS A 7 1.50 -16.40 -4.95
C LYS A 7 2.23 -15.35 -4.13
N ILE A 8 2.58 -15.66 -2.87
CA ILE A 8 3.38 -14.74 -2.04
C ILE A 8 4.78 -14.60 -2.62
N GLY A 9 5.44 -15.70 -2.99
CA GLY A 9 6.78 -15.66 -3.57
C GLY A 9 6.85 -14.74 -4.81
N ILE A 10 5.90 -14.88 -5.73
CA ILE A 10 5.78 -14.01 -6.91
C ILE A 10 5.52 -12.55 -6.51
N GLY A 11 4.64 -12.33 -5.53
CA GLY A 11 4.35 -10.99 -5.01
C GLY A 11 5.57 -10.34 -4.36
N LEU A 12 6.35 -11.11 -3.60
CA LEU A 12 7.54 -10.68 -2.91
C LEU A 12 8.63 -10.26 -3.88
N GLN A 13 8.90 -11.08 -4.91
CA GLN A 13 9.86 -10.72 -5.95
C GLN A 13 9.52 -9.38 -6.61
N LYS A 14 8.24 -9.18 -6.97
CA LYS A 14 7.76 -7.92 -7.55
C LYS A 14 7.92 -6.74 -6.59
N TYR A 15 7.61 -6.94 -5.31
CA TYR A 15 7.78 -5.93 -4.29
C TYR A 15 9.24 -5.50 -4.14
N CYS A 16 10.16 -6.46 -4.00
CA CYS A 16 11.60 -6.16 -3.91
C CYS A 16 12.10 -5.43 -5.15
N SER A 17 11.68 -5.84 -6.36
CA SER A 17 12.02 -5.10 -7.60
C SER A 17 11.51 -3.66 -7.58
N ILE A 18 10.28 -3.41 -7.12
CA ILE A 18 9.74 -2.04 -6.98
C ILE A 18 10.59 -1.23 -6.01
N MET A 19 10.89 -1.78 -4.82
CA MET A 19 11.64 -1.08 -3.78
C MET A 19 13.08 -0.77 -4.21
N THR A 20 13.73 -1.67 -4.95
CA THR A 20 15.06 -1.43 -5.52
C THR A 20 15.02 -0.33 -6.58
N CYS A 21 14.06 -0.39 -7.51
CA CYS A 21 13.96 0.59 -8.60
C CYS A 21 13.57 1.99 -8.11
N LEU A 22 12.77 2.10 -7.04
CA LEU A 22 12.26 3.37 -6.51
C LEU A 22 13.34 4.45 -6.37
N TYR A 23 14.52 4.06 -5.88
CA TYR A 23 15.62 4.99 -5.60
C TYR A 23 16.63 5.12 -6.75
N GLN A 24 16.49 4.31 -7.80
CA GLN A 24 17.44 4.23 -8.91
C GLN A 24 16.96 4.97 -10.16
N THR A 25 15.68 5.31 -10.22
CA THR A 25 15.04 5.92 -11.39
C THR A 25 14.16 7.11 -10.99
N ASP A 26 13.81 7.95 -11.96
CA ASP A 26 12.74 8.94 -11.82
C ASP A 26 11.41 8.24 -12.08
N VAL A 27 10.68 7.89 -11.02
CA VAL A 27 9.46 7.09 -11.12
C VAL A 27 8.29 7.83 -11.80
N SER A 28 8.38 9.16 -11.91
CA SER A 28 7.42 9.98 -12.65
C SER A 28 7.55 9.81 -14.17
N LYS A 29 8.73 9.40 -14.65
CA LYS A 29 9.03 9.23 -16.09
C LYS A 29 9.22 7.77 -16.50
N ASP A 30 9.64 6.91 -15.58
CA ASP A 30 9.93 5.50 -15.86
C ASP A 30 8.65 4.69 -16.11
N ARG A 31 8.38 4.39 -17.38
CA ARG A 31 7.20 3.61 -17.79
C ARG A 31 7.23 2.16 -17.33
N GLU A 32 8.42 1.56 -17.22
CA GLU A 32 8.56 0.18 -16.78
C GLU A 32 8.30 0.06 -15.28
N PHE A 33 8.82 1.01 -14.49
CA PHE A 33 8.47 1.14 -13.07
C PHE A 33 6.96 1.31 -12.90
N GLN A 34 6.35 2.26 -13.62
CA GLN A 34 4.91 2.52 -13.54
C GLN A 34 4.09 1.28 -13.89
N ARG A 35 4.49 0.53 -14.92
CA ARG A 35 3.83 -0.72 -15.34
C ARG A 35 3.93 -1.80 -14.26
N LEU A 36 5.12 -2.00 -13.69
CA LEU A 36 5.36 -2.97 -12.62
C LEU A 36 4.55 -2.61 -11.36
N PHE A 37 4.61 -1.35 -10.93
CA PHE A 37 3.92 -0.82 -9.77
C PHE A 37 2.39 -0.94 -9.91
N ASN A 38 1.85 -0.49 -11.05
CA ASN A 38 0.42 -0.60 -11.35
C ASN A 38 -0.03 -2.06 -11.36
N GLY A 39 0.78 -2.97 -11.90
CA GLY A 39 0.49 -4.40 -11.91
C GLY A 39 0.44 -5.00 -10.51
N TYR A 40 1.45 -4.71 -9.68
CA TYR A 40 1.56 -5.19 -8.30
C TYR A 40 0.39 -4.72 -7.43
N TYR A 41 0.10 -3.42 -7.44
CA TYR A 41 -0.98 -2.83 -6.65
C TYR A 41 -2.36 -2.87 -7.31
N ARG A 42 -2.47 -3.49 -8.49
CA ARG A 42 -3.67 -3.58 -9.32
C ARG A 42 -4.32 -2.21 -9.57
N MET A 43 -3.50 -1.20 -9.85
CA MET A 43 -3.94 0.14 -10.24
C MET A 43 -4.42 0.10 -11.70
N ARG A 44 -5.67 -0.33 -11.92
CA ARG A 44 -6.27 -0.41 -13.26
C ARG A 44 -7.31 0.71 -13.44
N GLN A 45 -7.48 1.14 -14.69
CA GLN A 45 -8.58 2.01 -15.14
C GLN A 45 -8.68 3.35 -14.40
N ARG A 46 -7.60 4.14 -14.42
CA ARG A 46 -7.58 5.52 -13.92
C ARG A 46 -7.33 6.50 -15.05
N SER A 47 -7.72 7.75 -14.83
CA SER A 47 -7.42 8.82 -15.77
C SER A 47 -5.91 9.06 -15.85
N GLU A 48 -5.45 9.57 -16.98
CA GLU A 48 -4.06 9.98 -17.16
C GLU A 48 -3.64 11.02 -16.11
N LYS A 49 -4.53 11.98 -15.82
CA LYS A 49 -4.32 12.98 -14.76
C LYS A 49 -4.03 12.31 -13.41
N PHE A 50 -4.77 11.27 -13.03
CA PHE A 50 -4.53 10.56 -11.77
C PHE A 50 -3.12 9.94 -11.74
N TYR A 51 -2.72 9.23 -12.80
CA TYR A 51 -1.40 8.61 -12.84
C TYR A 51 -0.29 9.66 -12.82
N TYR A 52 -0.45 10.76 -13.56
CA TYR A 52 0.48 11.88 -13.54
C TYR A 52 0.68 12.44 -12.12
N CYS A 53 -0.41 12.83 -11.43
CA CYS A 53 -0.31 13.38 -10.08
C CYS A 53 0.25 12.33 -9.09
N PHE A 54 -0.16 11.07 -9.21
CA PHE A 54 0.31 10.00 -8.32
C PHE A 54 1.83 9.78 -8.43
N TYR A 55 2.35 9.58 -9.63
CA TYR A 55 3.77 9.27 -9.81
C TYR A 55 4.67 10.50 -9.65
N ARG A 56 4.17 11.70 -9.98
CA ARG A 56 4.86 12.96 -9.65
C ARG A 56 5.05 13.08 -8.14
N TYR A 57 3.99 12.89 -7.36
CA TYR A 57 4.07 13.01 -5.90
C TYR A 57 4.90 11.91 -5.25
N LEU A 58 4.83 10.68 -5.79
CA LEU A 58 5.71 9.59 -5.36
C LEU A 58 7.18 9.95 -5.59
N GLU A 59 7.53 10.48 -6.77
CA GLU A 59 8.91 10.89 -7.07
C GLU A 59 9.37 12.03 -6.15
N GLU A 60 8.54 13.06 -5.97
CA GLU A 60 8.85 14.23 -5.12
C GLU A 60 9.11 13.84 -3.66
N HIS A 61 8.42 12.83 -3.14
CA HIS A 61 8.47 12.44 -1.74
C HIS A 61 9.13 11.07 -1.48
N LYS A 62 9.77 10.42 -2.46
CA LYS A 62 10.28 9.04 -2.27
C LYS A 62 11.31 8.88 -1.14
N PHE A 63 11.96 9.96 -0.71
CA PHE A 63 12.91 9.97 0.42
C PHE A 63 12.32 10.57 1.71
N ASP A 64 11.04 10.93 1.72
CA ASP A 64 10.39 11.61 2.84
C ASP A 64 9.95 10.62 3.93
N THR A 65 10.80 10.47 4.95
CA THR A 65 10.55 9.60 6.11
C THR A 65 9.48 10.14 7.07
N ALA A 66 9.07 11.40 6.93
CA ALA A 66 8.02 12.02 7.74
C ALA A 66 6.66 12.04 7.04
N LEU A 67 6.58 11.60 5.78
CA LEU A 67 5.36 11.59 4.98
C LEU A 67 4.23 10.90 5.73
N THR A 68 3.06 11.52 5.77
CA THR A 68 1.87 11.01 6.46
C THR A 68 0.76 10.64 5.49
N TYR A 69 -0.12 9.73 5.92
CA TYR A 69 -1.30 9.36 5.13
C TYR A 69 -2.22 10.55 4.85
N ALA A 70 -2.36 11.46 5.82
CA ALA A 70 -3.17 12.65 5.67
C ALA A 70 -2.63 13.59 4.58
N GLN A 71 -1.30 13.77 4.48
CA GLN A 71 -0.69 14.56 3.41
C GLN A 71 -0.95 13.96 2.03
N VAL A 72 -0.68 12.65 1.86
CA VAL A 72 -0.90 11.97 0.57
C VAL A 72 -2.37 12.02 0.15
N LEU A 73 -3.29 11.73 1.09
CA LEU A 73 -4.73 11.75 0.81
C LEU A 73 -5.23 13.14 0.45
N THR A 74 -4.75 14.18 1.15
CA THR A 74 -5.09 15.58 0.89
C THR A 74 -4.62 16.01 -0.49
N TYR A 75 -3.36 15.73 -0.82
CA TYR A 75 -2.78 16.04 -2.12
C TYR A 75 -3.58 15.41 -3.26
N LEU A 76 -3.81 14.09 -3.21
CA LEU A 76 -4.56 13.42 -4.28
C LEU A 76 -6.00 13.92 -4.38
N PHE A 77 -6.64 14.26 -3.25
CA PHE A 77 -7.98 14.84 -3.26
C PHE A 77 -8.01 16.24 -3.91
N GLN A 78 -7.04 17.10 -3.61
CA GLN A 78 -6.95 18.43 -4.21
C GLN A 78 -6.70 18.36 -5.73
N GLU A 79 -5.86 17.43 -6.17
CA GLU A 79 -5.51 17.27 -7.59
C GLU A 79 -6.62 16.63 -8.44
N THR A 80 -7.35 15.66 -7.89
CA THR A 80 -8.31 14.85 -8.67
C THR A 80 -9.77 15.08 -8.30
N GLY A 81 -10.04 15.78 -7.20
CA GLY A 81 -11.38 15.91 -6.62
C GLY A 81 -11.93 14.63 -6.01
N CYS A 82 -11.15 13.54 -5.96
CA CYS A 82 -11.59 12.22 -5.51
C CYS A 82 -10.79 11.73 -4.29
N ILE A 83 -11.49 11.15 -3.31
CA ILE A 83 -10.85 10.55 -2.12
C ILE A 83 -10.28 9.18 -2.49
N HIS A 84 -8.96 9.12 -2.71
CA HIS A 84 -8.23 7.93 -3.13
C HIS A 84 -7.62 7.15 -1.95
N ALA A 85 -8.43 6.69 -0.99
CA ALA A 85 -7.96 6.04 0.24
C ALA A 85 -6.92 4.93 0.01
N SER A 86 -7.26 3.91 -0.80
CA SER A 86 -6.36 2.79 -1.07
C SER A 86 -5.08 3.23 -1.77
N PHE A 87 -5.14 4.08 -2.80
CA PHE A 87 -3.93 4.50 -3.51
C PHE A 87 -3.03 5.38 -2.65
N SER A 88 -3.61 6.25 -1.82
CA SER A 88 -2.84 7.07 -0.88
C SER A 88 -2.01 6.21 0.07
N SER A 89 -2.60 5.12 0.59
CA SER A 89 -1.87 4.20 1.47
C SER A 89 -0.78 3.41 0.76
N LYS A 90 -0.93 3.11 -0.54
CA LYS A 90 0.06 2.37 -1.33
C LYS A 90 1.26 3.23 -1.68
N LEU A 91 1.02 4.50 -2.01
CA LEU A 91 2.07 5.49 -2.18
C LEU A 91 2.84 5.62 -0.86
N LEU A 92 2.14 5.87 0.25
CA LEU A 92 2.77 5.98 1.57
C LEU A 92 3.56 4.73 1.93
N ALA A 93 2.98 3.54 1.78
CA ALA A 93 3.64 2.26 2.08
C ALA A 93 4.84 1.95 1.17
N THR A 94 4.97 2.63 0.03
CA THR A 94 6.13 2.52 -0.86
C THR A 94 7.25 3.44 -0.40
N VAL A 95 6.93 4.67 0.00
CA VAL A 95 7.89 5.62 0.60
C VAL A 95 8.34 5.17 1.99
N ARG A 96 7.39 4.66 2.78
CA ARG A 96 7.52 4.27 4.18
C ARG A 96 7.05 2.83 4.38
N PRO A 97 7.91 1.82 4.15
CA PRO A 97 7.55 0.40 4.26
C PRO A 97 7.02 -0.03 5.64
N GLU A 98 7.21 0.76 6.68
CA GLU A 98 6.63 0.55 8.01
C GLU A 98 5.15 0.97 8.10
N MET A 99 4.57 1.53 7.04
CA MET A 99 3.17 1.95 7.02
C MET A 99 2.28 0.89 6.33
N PRO A 100 1.09 0.59 6.89
CA PRO A 100 0.22 -0.46 6.35
C PRO A 100 -0.50 0.00 5.09
N VAL A 101 -0.87 -0.96 4.24
CA VAL A 101 -1.68 -0.72 3.05
C VAL A 101 -3.17 -0.79 3.40
N TRP A 102 -3.93 0.19 2.94
CA TRP A 102 -5.38 0.11 2.82
C TRP A 102 -5.74 -0.58 1.51
N ASP A 103 -6.41 -1.73 1.60
CA ASP A 103 -7.18 -2.31 0.49
C ASP A 103 -8.41 -3.08 0.99
N LYS A 104 -9.22 -3.60 0.05
CA LYS A 104 -10.46 -4.31 0.38
C LYS A 104 -10.24 -5.58 1.21
N TYR A 105 -9.12 -6.28 1.03
CA TYR A 105 -8.79 -7.52 1.74
C TYR A 105 -8.27 -7.21 3.13
N VAL A 106 -7.44 -6.18 3.30
CA VAL A 106 -7.04 -5.69 4.63
C VAL A 106 -8.29 -5.27 5.41
N LEU A 107 -9.15 -4.45 4.81
CA LEU A 107 -10.42 -4.07 5.47
C LEU A 107 -11.26 -5.29 5.86
N SER A 108 -11.41 -6.27 4.97
CA SER A 108 -12.20 -7.48 5.23
C SER A 108 -11.60 -8.33 6.36
N ASN A 109 -10.29 -8.55 6.36
CA ASN A 109 -9.60 -9.32 7.40
C ASN A 109 -9.71 -8.64 8.77
N LEU A 110 -9.72 -7.32 8.80
CA LEU A 110 -9.83 -6.52 10.03
C LEU A 110 -11.30 -6.26 10.45
N GLY A 111 -12.28 -6.76 9.70
CA GLY A 111 -13.71 -6.48 9.97
C GLY A 111 -14.10 -5.00 9.78
N LEU A 112 -13.29 -4.23 9.06
CA LEU A 112 -13.51 -2.81 8.79
C LEU A 112 -14.26 -2.60 7.46
N LYS A 113 -14.92 -1.45 7.34
CA LYS A 113 -15.61 -1.04 6.11
C LYS A 113 -15.13 0.32 5.64
N ALA A 114 -15.03 0.48 4.33
CA ALA A 114 -14.77 1.76 3.73
C ALA A 114 -15.96 2.72 3.98
N PRO A 115 -15.72 3.99 4.34
CA PRO A 115 -16.81 4.95 4.50
C PRO A 115 -17.61 5.15 3.20
N TYR A 116 -18.94 5.20 3.33
CA TYR A 116 -19.85 5.44 2.21
C TYR A 116 -19.57 6.76 1.49
N TYR A 117 -19.79 6.79 0.17
CA TYR A 117 -19.57 7.96 -0.68
C TYR A 117 -20.43 9.16 -0.26
N SER A 118 -21.66 8.94 0.20
CA SER A 118 -22.61 9.98 0.61
C SER A 118 -22.32 10.61 1.98
N CYS A 119 -21.30 10.14 2.70
CA CYS A 119 -21.01 10.64 4.04
C CYS A 119 -20.44 12.07 4.00
N LYS A 120 -21.11 13.02 4.67
CA LYS A 120 -20.67 14.43 4.75
C LYS A 120 -19.27 14.62 5.34
N SER A 121 -18.79 13.68 6.17
CA SER A 121 -17.44 13.68 6.78
C SER A 121 -16.55 12.56 6.24
N ARG A 122 -16.76 12.13 4.99
CA ARG A 122 -16.06 10.98 4.41
C ARG A 122 -14.54 11.08 4.49
N PHE A 123 -13.99 12.28 4.26
CA PHE A 123 -12.53 12.49 4.32
C PHE A 123 -11.98 12.15 5.70
N GLN A 124 -12.56 12.72 6.77
CA GLN A 124 -12.16 12.42 8.14
C GLN A 124 -12.34 10.93 8.48
N ARG A 125 -13.48 10.32 8.09
CA ARG A 125 -13.70 8.90 8.34
C ARG A 125 -12.69 8.00 7.64
N VAL A 126 -12.15 8.41 6.50
CA VAL A 126 -11.06 7.68 5.84
C VAL A 126 -9.77 7.78 6.64
N LEU A 127 -9.45 8.95 7.23
CA LEU A 127 -8.32 9.07 8.15
C LEU A 127 -8.52 8.19 9.38
N ASP A 128 -9.69 8.24 10.01
CA ASP A 128 -10.01 7.46 11.21
C ASP A 128 -9.93 5.95 10.94
N THR A 129 -10.44 5.49 9.79
CA THR A 129 -10.33 4.08 9.41
C THR A 129 -8.89 3.68 9.13
N TYR A 130 -8.08 4.55 8.52
CA TYR A 130 -6.65 4.25 8.33
C TYR A 130 -5.91 4.14 9.67
N GLN A 131 -6.24 4.99 10.64
CA GLN A 131 -5.70 4.89 11.98
C GLN A 131 -6.06 3.56 12.65
N LYS A 132 -7.29 3.06 12.45
CA LYS A 132 -7.69 1.72 12.94
C LYS A 132 -6.88 0.60 12.31
N ILE A 133 -6.58 0.69 11.00
CA ILE A 133 -5.68 -0.26 10.33
C ILE A 133 -4.30 -0.20 10.98
N TYR A 134 -3.72 0.99 11.11
CA TYR A 134 -2.42 1.18 11.75
C TYR A 134 -2.36 0.57 13.16
N ASN A 135 -3.37 0.85 13.98
CA ASN A 135 -3.44 0.33 15.35
C ASN A 135 -3.56 -1.20 15.37
N TRP A 136 -4.30 -1.81 14.44
CA TRP A 136 -4.42 -3.26 14.37
C TRP A 136 -3.07 -3.94 14.08
N TYR A 137 -2.21 -3.34 13.24
CA TYR A 137 -0.87 -3.89 12.95
C TYR A 137 0.03 -3.95 14.19
N GLN A 138 -0.28 -3.20 15.25
CA GLN A 138 0.44 -3.22 16.53
C GLN A 138 -0.06 -4.31 17.49
N THR A 139 -1.14 -5.02 17.15
CA THR A 139 -1.73 -6.03 18.03
C THR A 139 -0.95 -7.35 18.00
N PRO A 140 -1.00 -8.16 19.07
CA PRO A 140 -0.41 -9.50 19.07
C PRO A 140 -0.93 -10.39 17.93
N GLU A 141 -2.20 -10.23 17.55
CA GLU A 141 -2.80 -10.95 16.43
C GLU A 141 -2.06 -10.65 15.11
N ALA A 142 -1.81 -9.37 14.82
CA ALA A 142 -1.07 -8.98 13.64
C ALA A 142 0.38 -9.48 13.69
N GLN A 143 1.04 -9.33 14.84
CA GLN A 143 2.42 -9.79 15.03
C GLN A 143 2.57 -11.31 14.85
N SER A 144 1.55 -12.10 15.20
CA SER A 144 1.55 -13.55 14.94
C SER A 144 1.68 -13.91 13.46
N LYS A 145 1.28 -13.02 12.54
CA LYS A 145 1.40 -13.24 11.09
C LYS A 145 2.86 -13.19 10.61
N ILE A 146 3.75 -12.51 11.33
CA ILE A 146 5.18 -12.44 11.01
C ILE A 146 5.79 -13.84 11.08
N ALA A 147 5.50 -14.59 12.14
CA ALA A 147 5.98 -15.96 12.29
C ALA A 147 5.48 -16.88 11.15
N VAL A 148 4.24 -16.68 10.69
CA VAL A 148 3.70 -17.41 9.53
C VAL A 148 4.47 -17.07 8.26
N PHE A 149 4.82 -15.79 8.05
CA PHE A 149 5.62 -15.38 6.90
C PHE A 149 7.04 -15.96 6.96
N ASP A 150 7.74 -15.77 8.08
CA ASP A 150 9.15 -16.15 8.24
C ASP A 150 9.36 -17.68 8.16
N ALA A 151 8.37 -18.48 8.58
CA ALA A 151 8.39 -19.94 8.41
C ALA A 151 8.39 -20.39 6.94
N ASN A 152 7.81 -19.59 6.03
CA ASN A 152 7.70 -19.90 4.60
C ASN A 152 8.74 -19.19 3.74
N PHE A 153 9.23 -18.03 4.19
CA PHE A 153 10.18 -17.17 3.47
C PHE A 153 11.32 -16.73 4.39
N PRO A 154 12.19 -17.67 4.83
CA PRO A 154 13.30 -17.32 5.70
C PRO A 154 14.29 -16.41 4.98
N ASN A 155 14.92 -15.49 5.73
CA ASN A 155 15.96 -14.57 5.26
C ASN A 155 15.52 -13.48 4.27
N VAL A 156 14.23 -13.14 4.25
CA VAL A 156 13.73 -12.00 3.47
C VAL A 156 13.78 -10.74 4.31
N ASP A 157 14.59 -9.77 3.87
CA ASP A 157 14.75 -8.47 4.54
C ASP A 157 13.69 -7.47 4.06
N ILE A 158 12.52 -7.52 4.70
CA ILE A 158 11.44 -6.54 4.57
C ILE A 158 10.87 -6.22 5.95
N THR A 159 10.21 -5.07 6.09
CA THR A 159 9.60 -4.68 7.35
C THR A 159 8.50 -5.66 7.77
N ASP A 160 8.30 -5.80 9.09
CA ASP A 160 7.25 -6.64 9.66
C ASP A 160 5.86 -6.29 9.14
N VAL A 161 5.61 -5.00 8.91
CA VAL A 161 4.35 -4.52 8.30
C VAL A 161 4.14 -5.10 6.90
N LYS A 162 5.19 -5.21 6.08
CA LYS A 162 5.06 -5.86 4.76
C LYS A 162 4.86 -7.36 4.87
N LYS A 163 5.52 -8.03 5.83
CA LYS A 163 5.28 -9.46 6.10
C LYS A 163 3.81 -9.71 6.42
N ILE A 164 3.23 -8.88 7.28
CA ILE A 164 1.80 -8.91 7.62
C ILE A 164 0.94 -8.67 6.37
N ASP A 165 1.25 -7.64 5.56
CA ASP A 165 0.53 -7.38 4.30
C ASP A 165 0.50 -8.61 3.38
N PHE A 166 1.64 -9.29 3.19
CA PHE A 166 1.72 -10.49 2.35
C PHE A 166 0.85 -11.63 2.85
N VAL A 167 0.79 -11.84 4.17
CA VAL A 167 -0.07 -12.88 4.77
C VAL A 167 -1.55 -12.51 4.61
N LEU A 168 -1.93 -11.26 4.87
CA LEU A 168 -3.31 -10.79 4.69
C LEU A 168 -3.77 -10.84 3.23
N TRP A 169 -2.85 -10.72 2.28
CA TRP A 169 -3.13 -10.81 0.85
C TRP A 169 -3.24 -12.25 0.32
N GLN A 170 -3.05 -13.28 1.13
CA GLN A 170 -3.28 -14.66 0.68
C GLN A 170 -4.75 -14.96 0.40
N THR A 171 -5.68 -14.25 1.06
CA THR A 171 -7.13 -14.40 0.83
C THR A 171 -7.61 -13.69 -0.45
N ARG A 172 -6.70 -13.42 -1.40
CA ARG A 172 -6.94 -12.58 -2.59
C ARG A 172 -7.54 -13.29 -3.78
#